data_AF-A0AAV6YRE3-F1
#
_entry.id   AF-A0AAV6YRE3-F1
#
_cell.length_a   1.000
_cell.length_b   1.000
_cell.length_c   1.000
_cell.angle_alpha   90.00
_cell.angle_beta   90.00
_cell.angle_gamma   90.00
#
_symmetry.space_group_name_H-M   'P 1'
#
loop_
_entity.id
_entity.type
_entity.pdbx_description
1 polymer ?
#
loop_
_entity_poly.entity_id
_entity_poly.type
_entity_poly.pdbx_seq_one_letter_code
_entity_poly.pdbx_strand_id
1 'polypeptide(L)'
;MKILVDTGKIYVQEEGSSDHGKPTIQSLLKIDPEKENMTEPKTLPPADVVFIAGLLDVISKDEKDFLKLLRKISRFLKPKGRIILIGDLNAIYIKVGEEKLKVLKHNEDFVSKALIGEKFIIEDQMTVKSVICITAHKEK
;
A
#
# COMPACT_ATOMS: atom_id res chain seq x y z
N MET A 1 7.47 3.29 6.51
CA MET A 1 6.06 3.25 6.98
C MET A 1 5.67 1.79 7.16
N LYS A 2 5.45 1.30 8.39
CA LYS A 2 4.95 -0.07 8.62
C LYS A 2 3.41 -0.08 8.63
N ILE A 3 2.82 -1.15 8.11
CA ILE A 3 1.37 -1.37 8.16
C ILE A 3 1.08 -2.43 9.22
N LEU A 4 0.28 -2.09 10.22
CA LEU A 4 -0.27 -3.07 11.17
C LEU A 4 -1.72 -3.35 10.77
N VAL A 5 -2.06 -4.61 10.50
CA VAL A 5 -3.44 -5.04 10.27
C VAL A 5 -3.92 -5.75 11.53
N ASP A 6 -4.89 -5.16 12.22
CA ASP A 6 -5.56 -5.76 13.38
C ASP A 6 -7.07 -5.69 13.16
N THR A 7 -7.73 -6.85 13.10
CA THR A 7 -9.20 -7.01 13.19
C THR A 7 -10.02 -5.97 12.39
N GLY A 8 -9.69 -5.80 11.10
CA GLY A 8 -10.41 -4.88 10.20
C GLY A 8 -10.04 -3.41 10.35
N LYS A 9 -8.96 -3.10 11.07
CA LYS A 9 -8.34 -1.78 11.18
C LYS A 9 -6.95 -1.87 10.61
N ILE A 10 -6.66 -0.98 9.67
CA ILE A 10 -5.31 -0.85 9.13
C ILE A 10 -4.71 0.36 9.79
N TYR A 11 -3.52 0.19 10.36
CA TYR A 11 -2.77 1.28 10.92
C TYR A 11 -1.64 1.67 9.99
N VAL A 12 -1.62 2.94 9.59
CA VAL A 12 -0.52 3.54 8.85
C VAL A 12 0.45 4.16 9.84
N GLN A 13 1.73 3.81 9.70
CA GLN A 13 2.82 4.37 10.49
C GLN A 13 3.58 5.41 9.66
N GLU A 14 3.46 6.68 10.04
CA GLU A 14 4.27 7.75 9.42
C GLU A 14 5.72 7.66 9.91
N GLU A 15 6.67 7.67 8.99
CA GLU A 15 8.10 7.78 9.31
C GLU A 15 8.58 9.20 9.00
N GLY A 16 9.23 9.83 9.97
CA GLY A 16 9.94 11.09 9.77
C GLY A 16 11.35 11.05 10.34
N SER A 17 12.16 12.03 9.96
CA SER A 17 13.53 12.21 10.46
C SER A 17 13.51 12.85 11.85
N SER A 18 14.17 12.22 12.82
CA SER A 18 14.49 12.84 14.11
C SER A 18 15.74 13.72 14.02
N ASP A 19 15.95 14.59 15.01
CA ASP A 19 17.15 15.43 15.19
C ASP A 19 18.46 14.62 15.29
N HIS A 20 18.36 13.27 15.34
CA HIS A 20 19.49 12.34 15.46
C HIS A 20 19.56 11.33 14.30
N GLY A 21 18.90 11.61 13.17
CA GLY A 21 19.07 10.88 11.91
C GLY A 21 18.50 9.47 11.85
N LYS A 22 17.79 9.01 12.90
CA LYS A 22 17.07 7.73 12.86
C LYS A 22 15.62 7.96 12.41
N PRO A 23 15.07 7.11 11.53
CA PRO A 23 13.64 7.14 11.18
C PRO A 23 12.82 6.82 12.43
N THR A 24 11.92 7.71 12.80
CA THR A 24 11.04 7.52 13.96
C THR A 24 9.59 7.46 13.50
N ILE A 25 8.82 6.59 14.15
CA ILE A 25 7.37 6.54 14.03
C ILE A 25 6.80 7.84 14.58
N GLN A 26 6.17 8.64 13.74
CA GLN A 26 5.57 9.91 14.18
C GLN A 26 4.14 9.72 14.65
N SER A 27 3.36 8.89 13.95
CA SER A 27 1.96 8.66 14.28
C SER A 27 1.48 7.29 13.82
N LEU A 28 0.44 6.79 14.49
CA LEU A 28 -0.27 5.57 14.13
C LEU A 28 -1.73 5.93 13.86
N LEU A 29 -2.20 5.70 12.63
CA LEU A 29 -3.53 6.14 12.19
C LEU A 29 -4.36 4.98 11.69
N LYS A 30 -5.56 4.82 12.23
CA LYS A 30 -6.55 3.90 11.67
C LYS A 30 -7.01 4.44 10.31
N ILE A 31 -7.01 3.59 9.28
CA ILE A 31 -7.63 3.88 7.99
C ILE A 31 -8.88 3.02 7.74
N ASP A 32 -9.81 3.57 6.97
CA ASP A 32 -11.05 2.93 6.53
C ASP A 32 -11.11 2.93 4.98
N PRO A 33 -10.91 1.76 4.33
CA PRO A 33 -10.87 1.65 2.87
C PRO A 33 -12.19 2.01 2.17
N GLU A 34 -13.32 1.91 2.87
CA GLU A 34 -14.63 2.18 2.28
C GLU A 34 -14.85 3.69 2.12
N LYS A 35 -14.29 4.50 3.03
CA LYS A 35 -14.37 5.96 2.98
C LYS A 35 -13.57 6.57 1.84
N GLU A 36 -14.05 7.69 1.31
CA GLU A 36 -13.34 8.41 0.24
C GLU A 36 -12.03 9.04 0.74
N ASN A 37 -12.07 9.64 1.93
CA ASN A 37 -10.87 9.93 2.71
C ASN A 37 -10.65 8.79 3.72
N MET A 38 -9.66 7.95 3.44
CA MET A 38 -9.39 6.76 4.26
C MET A 38 -8.90 7.11 5.67
N THR A 39 -8.46 8.34 5.94
CA THR A 39 -7.92 8.74 7.26
C THR A 39 -8.90 9.55 8.11
N GLU A 40 -10.18 9.63 7.71
CA GLU A 40 -11.20 10.39 8.45
C GLU A 40 -11.24 10.07 9.96
N PRO A 41 -11.46 11.08 10.82
CA PRO A 41 -11.78 12.48 10.50
C PRO A 41 -10.56 13.35 10.16
N LYS A 42 -9.35 12.77 10.15
CA LYS A 42 -8.11 13.49 9.83
C LYS A 42 -7.86 13.49 8.32
N THR A 43 -7.20 14.54 7.86
CA THR A 43 -6.67 14.60 6.49
C THR A 43 -5.15 14.71 6.62
N LEU A 44 -4.45 13.74 6.06
CA LEU A 44 -2.98 13.78 6.05
C LEU A 44 -2.47 14.74 5.00
N PRO A 45 -1.38 15.48 5.29
CA PRO A 45 -0.67 16.20 4.24
C PRO A 45 -0.14 15.19 3.20
N PRO A 46 -0.03 15.59 1.91
CA PRO A 46 0.61 14.74 0.92
C PRO A 46 2.04 14.39 1.32
N ALA A 47 2.42 13.12 1.16
CA ALA A 47 3.71 12.55 1.47
C ALA A 47 4.62 12.48 0.24
N ASP A 48 5.94 12.52 0.48
CA ASP A 48 6.96 12.29 -0.55
C ASP A 48 7.04 10.82 -0.94
N VAL A 49 6.78 9.91 0.00
CA VAL A 49 6.82 8.46 -0.18
C VAL A 49 5.64 7.80 0.54
N VAL A 50 5.01 6.82 -0.11
CA VAL A 50 3.99 5.94 0.47
C VAL A 50 4.48 4.50 0.36
N PHE A 51 4.55 3.79 1.49
CA PHE A 51 4.96 2.39 1.53
C PHE A 51 3.75 1.51 1.87
N ILE A 52 3.50 0.49 1.05
CA ILE A 52 2.38 -0.43 1.21
C ILE A 52 2.91 -1.85 1.18
N ALA A 53 2.52 -2.68 2.14
CA ALA A 53 2.82 -4.10 2.16
C ALA A 53 1.57 -4.92 2.46
N GLY A 54 1.16 -5.78 1.52
CA GLY A 54 0.05 -6.73 1.64
C GLY A 54 -1.35 -6.12 1.76
N LEU A 55 -1.46 -4.79 1.94
CA LEU A 55 -2.72 -4.09 2.18
C LEU A 55 -3.74 -4.30 1.06
N LEU A 56 -3.30 -4.11 -0.18
CA LEU A 56 -4.17 -4.22 -1.35
C LEU A 56 -4.65 -5.67 -1.51
N ASP A 57 -3.76 -6.63 -1.30
CA ASP A 57 -4.06 -8.07 -1.43
C ASP A 57 -5.12 -8.51 -0.42
N VAL A 58 -5.02 -8.03 0.82
CA VAL A 58 -5.90 -8.44 1.93
C VAL A 58 -7.28 -7.80 1.85
N ILE A 59 -7.37 -6.55 1.41
CA ILE A 59 -8.63 -5.79 1.48
C ILE A 59 -9.45 -5.92 0.20
N SER A 60 -8.79 -6.05 -0.94
CA SER A 60 -9.48 -6.05 -2.23
C SER A 60 -10.26 -7.35 -2.43
N LYS A 61 -11.55 -7.22 -2.72
CA LYS A 61 -12.43 -8.37 -2.99
C LYS A 61 -12.18 -8.93 -4.39
N ASP A 62 -11.83 -8.05 -5.32
CA ASP A 62 -11.52 -8.32 -6.71
C ASP A 62 -10.51 -7.28 -7.26
N GLU A 63 -10.12 -7.43 -8.53
CA GLU A 63 -9.19 -6.52 -9.21
C GLU A 63 -9.72 -5.08 -9.30
N LYS A 64 -11.04 -4.88 -9.41
CA LYS A 64 -11.63 -3.54 -9.48
C LYS A 64 -11.50 -2.81 -8.14
N ASP A 65 -11.72 -3.52 -7.04
CA ASP A 65 -11.49 -3.00 -5.70
C ASP A 65 -10.00 -2.71 -5.46
N PHE A 66 -9.08 -3.53 -6.00
CA PHE A 66 -7.64 -3.25 -5.96
C PHE A 66 -7.30 -1.93 -6.64
N LEU A 67 -7.76 -1.72 -7.87
CA LEU A 67 -7.51 -0.48 -8.62
C LEU A 67 -8.12 0.74 -7.92
N LYS A 68 -9.33 0.60 -7.37
CA LYS A 68 -9.98 1.67 -6.59
C LYS A 68 -9.15 2.04 -5.36
N LEU A 69 -8.64 1.04 -4.63
CA LEU A 69 -7.86 1.26 -3.43
C LEU A 69 -6.48 1.86 -3.75
N LEU A 70 -5.80 1.35 -4.78
CA LEU A 70 -4.56 1.93 -5.29
C LEU A 70 -4.75 3.41 -5.66
N ARG A 71 -5.83 3.75 -6.37
CA ARG A 71 -6.17 5.14 -6.69
C ARG A 71 -6.32 6.00 -5.45
N LYS A 72 -7.07 5.54 -4.43
CA LYS A 72 -7.24 6.27 -3.17
C LYS A 72 -5.89 6.49 -2.49
N ILE A 73 -5.03 5.46 -2.44
CA ILE A 73 -3.71 5.57 -1.82
C ILE A 73 -2.80 6.54 -2.60
N SER A 74 -2.89 6.55 -3.93
CA SER A 74 -2.11 7.45 -4.78
C SER A 74 -2.36 8.95 -4.50
N ARG A 75 -3.47 9.30 -3.82
CA ARG A 75 -3.81 10.68 -3.43
C ARG A 75 -3.05 11.15 -2.19
N PHE A 76 -2.48 10.22 -1.42
CA PHE A 76 -1.57 10.58 -0.34
C PHE A 76 -0.20 11.01 -0.85
N LEU A 77 0.09 10.85 -2.13
CA LEU A 77 1.37 11.29 -2.70
C LEU A 77 1.30 12.73 -3.19
N LYS A 78 2.37 13.47 -2.93
CA LYS A 78 2.68 14.70 -3.66
C LYS A 78 2.85 14.41 -5.16
N PRO A 79 2.74 15.44 -6.02
CA PRO A 79 3.30 15.39 -7.36
C PRO A 79 4.72 14.82 -7.36
N LYS A 80 5.02 13.86 -8.24
CA LYS A 80 6.30 13.14 -8.31
C LYS A 80 6.69 12.33 -7.06
N GLY A 81 5.77 12.12 -6.12
CA GLY A 81 5.99 11.24 -4.97
C GLY A 81 6.15 9.78 -5.38
N ARG A 82 6.77 8.98 -4.51
CA ARG A 82 7.06 7.56 -4.75
C ARG A 82 6.13 6.63 -3.99
N ILE A 83 5.75 5.54 -4.64
CA ILE A 83 5.12 4.39 -4.00
C ILE A 83 6.13 3.24 -3.93
N ILE A 84 6.18 2.58 -2.78
CA ILE A 84 6.86 1.29 -2.60
C ILE A 84 5.75 0.28 -2.27
N LEU A 85 5.49 -0.65 -3.16
CA LEU A 85 4.41 -1.63 -3.04
C LEU A 85 5.00 -3.03 -2.90
N ILE A 86 4.63 -3.72 -1.83
CA ILE A 86 4.91 -5.13 -1.59
C ILE A 86 3.60 -5.91 -1.61
N GLY A 87 3.54 -7.00 -2.38
CA GLY A 87 2.37 -7.87 -2.45
C GLY A 87 2.72 -9.34 -2.67
N ASP A 88 1.78 -10.21 -2.30
CA ASP A 88 1.88 -11.66 -2.47
C ASP A 88 1.30 -12.09 -3.83
N LEU A 89 2.14 -12.63 -4.69
CA LEU A 89 1.79 -13.14 -6.01
C LEU A 89 1.11 -14.51 -5.92
N ASN A 90 0.01 -14.66 -6.65
CA ASN A 90 -0.77 -15.89 -6.79
C ASN A 90 -1.28 -16.51 -5.48
N ALA A 91 -1.16 -15.80 -4.36
CA ALA A 91 -1.73 -16.20 -3.08
C ALA A 91 -3.27 -16.15 -3.14
N ILE A 92 -3.91 -17.06 -2.41
CA ILE A 92 -5.38 -17.12 -2.27
C ILE A 92 -5.83 -16.99 -0.81
N TYR A 93 -4.91 -17.19 0.13
CA TYR A 93 -5.09 -16.88 1.55
C TYR A 93 -3.74 -16.62 2.20
N ILE A 94 -3.75 -15.89 3.31
CA ILE A 94 -2.65 -15.83 4.28
C ILE A 94 -3.12 -16.49 5.58
N LYS A 95 -2.20 -17.17 6.27
CA LYS A 95 -2.48 -17.80 7.56
C LYS A 95 -1.98 -16.88 8.67
N VAL A 96 -2.88 -16.51 9.59
CA VAL A 96 -2.57 -15.68 10.76
C VAL A 96 -2.95 -16.47 12.01
N GLY A 97 -1.94 -17.07 12.66
CA GLY A 97 -2.18 -18.05 13.73
C GLY A 97 -2.93 -19.26 13.18
N GLU A 98 -4.12 -19.54 13.71
CA GLU A 98 -4.99 -20.61 13.24
C GLU A 98 -5.96 -20.17 12.14
N GLU A 99 -6.12 -18.85 11.95
CA GLU A 99 -7.06 -18.28 10.99
C GLU A 99 -6.49 -18.24 9.58
N LYS A 100 -7.38 -18.33 8.59
CA LYS A 100 -7.08 -18.10 7.18
C LYS A 100 -7.83 -16.87 6.71
N LEU A 101 -7.09 -15.84 6.31
CA LEU A 101 -7.64 -14.66 5.68
C LEU A 101 -7.54 -14.82 4.17
N LYS A 102 -8.66 -14.68 3.47
CA LYS A 102 -8.67 -14.67 2.00
C LYS A 102 -7.91 -13.45 1.51
N VAL A 103 -7.11 -13.62 0.46
CA VAL A 103 -6.46 -12.51 -0.25
C VAL A 103 -6.81 -12.55 -1.73
N LEU A 104 -6.72 -11.40 -2.39
CA LEU A 104 -6.87 -11.30 -3.83
C LEU A 104 -5.71 -12.01 -4.52
N LYS A 105 -6.04 -13.01 -5.33
CA LYS A 105 -5.08 -13.63 -6.24
C LYS A 105 -4.80 -12.70 -7.41
N HIS A 106 -3.57 -12.24 -7.54
CA HIS A 106 -3.08 -11.49 -8.69
C HIS A 106 -1.66 -11.91 -9.06
N ASN A 107 -1.10 -11.36 -10.12
CA ASN A 107 0.24 -11.65 -10.60
C ASN A 107 1.03 -10.35 -10.88
N GLU A 108 2.30 -10.50 -11.20
CA GLU A 108 3.24 -9.40 -11.45
C GLU A 108 2.79 -8.46 -12.58
N ASP A 109 2.25 -9.02 -13.66
CA ASP A 109 1.74 -8.25 -14.81
C ASP A 109 0.54 -7.37 -14.41
N PHE A 110 -0.37 -7.91 -13.61
CA PHE A 110 -1.52 -7.15 -13.09
C PHE A 110 -1.05 -5.96 -12.23
N VAL A 111 -0.16 -6.18 -11.28
CA VAL A 111 0.32 -5.11 -10.38
C VAL A 111 1.04 -4.01 -11.18
N SER A 112 1.87 -4.40 -12.14
CA SER A 112 2.59 -3.47 -13.02
C SER A 112 1.61 -2.62 -13.84
N LYS A 113 0.62 -3.26 -14.47
CA LYS A 113 -0.43 -2.57 -15.24
C LYS A 113 -1.31 -1.68 -14.39
N ALA A 114 -1.60 -2.08 -13.15
CA ALA A 114 -2.35 -1.26 -12.21
C ALA A 114 -1.62 0.05 -11.89
N LEU A 115 -0.31 -0.02 -11.62
CA LEU A 115 0.53 1.16 -11.38
C LEU A 115 0.61 2.05 -12.61
N ILE A 116 0.89 1.49 -13.79
CA ILE A 116 0.93 2.24 -15.04
C ILE A 116 -0.42 2.92 -15.33
N GLY A 117 -1.53 2.22 -15.09
CA GLY A 117 -2.89 2.76 -15.25
C GLY A 117 -3.19 3.96 -14.34
N GLU A 118 -2.58 4.00 -13.16
CA GLU A 118 -2.64 5.14 -12.23
C GLU A 118 -1.50 6.16 -12.44
N LYS A 119 -0.86 6.13 -13.62
CA LYS A 119 0.18 7.06 -14.08
C LYS A 119 1.44 7.04 -13.21
N PHE A 120 1.85 5.85 -12.79
CA PHE A 120 3.16 5.65 -12.20
C PHE A 120 4.18 5.18 -13.25
N ILE A 121 5.41 5.67 -13.10
CA ILE A 121 6.59 5.16 -13.80
C ILE A 121 7.31 4.23 -12.84
N ILE A 122 7.45 2.96 -13.22
CA ILE A 122 8.19 1.95 -12.45
C ILE A 122 9.68 2.28 -12.51
N GLU A 123 10.29 2.45 -11.33
CA GLU A 123 11.72 2.73 -11.16
C GLU A 123 12.51 1.44 -10.96
N ASP A 124 11.97 0.54 -10.12
CA ASP A 124 12.59 -0.75 -9.79
C ASP A 124 11.50 -1.79 -9.50
N GLN A 125 11.79 -3.04 -9.82
CA GLN A 125 10.89 -4.17 -9.60
C GLN A 125 11.71 -5.41 -9.29
N MET A 126 11.39 -6.05 -8.18
CA MET A 126 11.99 -7.31 -7.78
C MET A 126 10.93 -8.31 -7.35
N THR A 127 11.13 -9.57 -7.73
CA THR A 127 10.30 -10.69 -7.29
C THR A 127 11.18 -11.69 -6.54
N VAL A 128 10.82 -11.99 -5.31
CA VAL A 128 11.51 -12.99 -4.47
C VAL A 128 10.49 -14.05 -4.06
N LYS A 129 10.63 -15.25 -4.63
CA LYS A 129 9.64 -16.33 -4.51
C LYS A 129 8.25 -15.84 -4.97
N SER A 130 7.30 -15.77 -4.04
CA SER A 130 5.92 -15.35 -4.29
C SER A 130 5.66 -13.92 -3.83
N VAL A 131 6.68 -13.10 -3.58
CA VAL A 131 6.53 -11.71 -3.15
C VAL A 131 7.07 -10.80 -4.22
N ILE A 132 6.28 -9.81 -4.62
CA ILE A 132 6.72 -8.71 -5.49
C ILE A 132 6.99 -7.47 -4.65
N CYS A 133 8.03 -6.72 -5.00
CA CYS A 133 8.29 -5.37 -4.53
C CYS A 133 8.48 -4.47 -5.74
N ILE A 134 7.66 -3.41 -5.86
CA ILE A 134 7.78 -2.40 -6.92
C ILE A 134 8.00 -1.04 -6.27
N THR A 135 9.02 -0.32 -6.75
CA THR A 135 9.19 1.10 -6.49
C THR A 135 8.81 1.86 -7.75
N ALA A 136 7.91 2.85 -7.62
CA ALA A 136 7.46 3.65 -8.75
C ALA A 136 7.22 5.11 -8.33
N HIS A 137 7.39 6.06 -9.24
CA HIS A 137 7.05 7.47 -8.99
C HIS A 137 5.86 7.92 -9.83
N LYS A 138 5.09 8.87 -9.30
CA LYS A 138 3.93 9.43 -10.00
C LYS A 138 4.38 10.40 -11.09
N GLU A 139 3.85 10.25 -12.31
CA GLU A 139 4.35 10.94 -13.50
C GLU A 139 4.16 12.48 -13.44
N LYS A 140 3.14 12.97 -12.73
CA LYS A 140 2.88 14.37 -12.35
C LYS A 140 1.87 14.44 -11.21
#